data_AF-B1XUP1-F1
#
_entry.id   AF-B1XUP1-F1
#
_cell.length_a   1.000
_cell.length_b   1.000
_cell.length_c   1.000
_cell.angle_alpha   90.00
_cell.angle_beta   90.00
_cell.angle_gamma   90.00
#
_symmetry.space_group_name_H-M   'P 1'
#
loop_
_entity.id
_entity.type
_entity.pdbx_description
1 polymer ?
#
loop_
_entity_poly.entity_id
_entity_poly.type
_entity_poly.pdbx_seq_one_letter_code
_entity_poly.pdbx_strand_id
1 'polypeptide(L)'
;MGIGIYLSRVLFSALEGWISVVSFGFQLVATIAPICLAVVVYAVVYKVLPYAKILWCDAFTGALAPALAFELMKFGFAIFLSHTAFYKMVYGAFAIFPLGLMWIYMTWWITLIGAVLVANLPDIRSGVIRVIRY
;
A
#
# COMPACT_ATOMS: atom_id res chain seq x y z
N MET A 1 -22.05 -11.39 45.82
CA MET A 1 -21.07 -11.49 44.71
C MET A 1 -21.57 -10.95 43.36
N GLY A 2 -22.86 -10.66 43.16
CA GLY A 2 -23.37 -10.20 41.84
C GLY A 2 -23.18 -8.71 41.53
N ILE A 3 -23.19 -7.81 42.52
CA ILE A 3 -23.23 -6.34 42.33
C ILE A 3 -22.05 -5.82 41.49
N GLY A 4 -20.84 -6.39 41.67
CA GLY A 4 -19.67 -6.01 40.88
C GLY A 4 -19.79 -6.38 39.40
N ILE A 5 -20.51 -7.46 39.08
CA ILE A 5 -20.74 -7.92 37.70
C ILE A 5 -21.76 -7.01 37.00
N TYR A 6 -22.76 -6.51 37.72
CA TYR A 6 -23.72 -5.55 37.18
C TYR A 6 -23.09 -4.17 36.98
N LEU A 7 -22.27 -3.72 37.94
CA LEU A 7 -21.57 -2.44 37.85
C LEU A 7 -20.55 -2.44 36.70
N SER A 8 -19.81 -3.53 36.53
CA SER A 8 -18.89 -3.68 35.41
C SER A 8 -19.63 -3.74 34.07
N ARG A 9 -20.81 -4.38 33.98
CA ARG A 9 -21.63 -4.41 32.77
C ARG A 9 -22.19 -3.05 32.37
N VAL A 10 -22.66 -2.25 33.33
CA VAL A 10 -23.19 -0.90 33.06
C VAL A 10 -22.06 0.04 32.63
N LEU A 11 -20.89 -0.05 33.27
CA LEU A 11 -19.70 0.66 32.84
C LEU A 11 -19.26 0.21 31.44
N PHE A 12 -19.25 -1.09 31.15
CA PHE A 12 -18.89 -1.59 29.82
C PHE A 12 -19.89 -1.17 28.74
N SER A 13 -21.20 -1.22 29.00
CA SER A 13 -22.22 -0.80 28.04
C SER A 13 -22.17 0.71 27.76
N ALA A 14 -21.87 1.52 28.79
CA ALA A 14 -21.63 2.96 28.61
C ALA A 14 -20.34 3.24 27.82
N LEU A 15 -19.32 2.39 27.95
CA LEU A 15 -18.05 2.50 27.21
C LEU A 15 -18.14 1.95 25.78
N GLU A 16 -18.90 0.90 25.53
CA GLU A 16 -19.08 0.27 24.20
C GLU A 16 -19.65 1.25 23.16
N GLY A 17 -20.53 2.16 23.58
CA GLY A 17 -21.05 3.22 22.72
C GLY A 17 -19.95 4.15 22.20
N TRP A 18 -18.96 4.48 23.04
CA TRP A 18 -17.81 5.31 22.66
C TRP A 18 -16.72 4.50 21.96
N ILE A 19 -16.51 3.25 22.39
CA ILE A 19 -15.55 2.31 21.80
C ILE A 19 -15.90 1.98 20.36
N SER A 20 -17.19 1.84 20.02
CA SER A 20 -17.60 1.49 18.65
C SER A 20 -17.25 2.58 17.63
N VAL A 21 -17.44 3.86 18.00
CA VAL A 21 -17.11 5.03 17.15
C VAL A 21 -15.60 5.20 17.03
N VAL A 22 -14.84 5.03 18.12
CA VAL A 22 -13.37 5.09 18.11
C VAL A 22 -12.78 3.91 17.34
N SER A 23 -13.34 2.71 17.48
CA SER A 23 -12.91 1.50 16.77
C SER A 23 -13.13 1.60 15.27
N PHE A 24 -14.26 2.18 14.82
CA PHE A 24 -14.51 2.41 13.40
C PHE A 24 -13.53 3.42 12.79
N GLY A 25 -13.28 4.53 13.50
CA GLY A 25 -12.27 5.53 13.10
C GLY A 25 -10.86 4.94 13.03
N PHE A 26 -10.48 4.14 14.04
CA PHE A 26 -9.19 3.47 14.08
C PHE A 26 -9.01 2.47 12.94
N GLN A 27 -10.05 1.71 12.60
CA GLN A 27 -10.02 0.73 11.51
C GLN A 27 -9.90 1.41 10.13
N LEU A 28 -10.57 2.55 9.92
CA LEU A 28 -10.40 3.37 8.72
C LEU A 28 -8.99 3.93 8.60
N VAL A 29 -8.46 4.50 9.68
CA VAL A 29 -7.07 4.99 9.71
C VAL A 29 -6.09 3.85 9.46
N ALA A 30 -6.28 2.68 10.07
CA ALA A 30 -5.41 1.51 9.85
C ALA A 30 -5.43 1.01 8.40
N THR A 31 -6.53 1.20 7.67
CA THR A 31 -6.66 0.81 6.26
C THR A 31 -6.10 1.87 5.30
N ILE A 32 -6.33 3.15 5.59
CA ILE A 32 -5.97 4.27 4.70
C ILE A 32 -4.50 4.70 4.92
N ALA A 33 -4.01 4.67 6.16
CA ALA A 33 -2.64 5.06 6.49
C ALA A 33 -1.56 4.34 5.65
N PRO A 34 -1.59 3.01 5.47
CA PRO A 34 -0.56 2.33 4.69
C PRO A 34 -0.63 2.69 3.20
N ILE A 35 -1.83 2.92 2.64
CA ILE A 35 -2.01 3.39 1.25
C ILE A 35 -1.39 4.77 1.09
N CYS A 36 -1.71 5.72 1.98
CA CYS A 36 -1.12 7.07 1.96
C CYS A 36 0.41 7.03 2.07
N LEU A 37 0.93 6.20 2.97
CA LEU A 37 2.37 6.05 3.16
C LEU A 37 3.03 5.46 1.91
N ALA A 38 2.41 4.45 1.27
CA ALA A 38 2.90 3.88 0.02
C ALA A 38 2.94 4.92 -1.10
N VAL A 39 1.88 5.74 -1.26
CA VAL A 39 1.85 6.83 -2.25
C VAL A 39 3.01 7.80 -2.03
N VAL A 40 3.23 8.22 -0.77
CA VAL A 40 4.33 9.14 -0.43
C VAL A 40 5.69 8.52 -0.75
N VAL A 41 5.91 7.25 -0.38
CA VAL A 41 7.16 6.55 -0.66
C VAL A 41 7.42 6.46 -2.17
N TYR A 42 6.43 6.00 -2.95
CA TYR A 42 6.58 5.91 -4.41
C TYR A 42 6.79 7.29 -5.06
N ALA A 43 6.07 8.32 -4.61
CA ALA A 43 6.25 9.69 -5.10
C ALA A 43 7.67 10.21 -4.82
N VAL A 44 8.21 9.94 -3.63
CA VAL A 44 9.60 10.31 -3.27
C VAL A 44 10.59 9.53 -4.12
N VAL A 45 10.44 8.22 -4.27
CA VAL A 45 11.34 7.37 -5.07
C VAL A 45 11.40 7.86 -6.52
N TYR A 46 10.24 8.14 -7.13
CA TYR A 46 10.18 8.63 -8.52
C TYR A 46 10.74 10.03 -8.68
N LYS A 47 10.69 10.86 -7.64
CA LYS A 47 11.30 12.19 -7.65
C LYS A 47 12.82 12.14 -7.44
N VAL A 48 13.29 11.24 -6.57
CA VAL A 48 14.71 11.09 -6.26
C VAL A 48 15.47 10.52 -7.46
N LEU A 49 14.82 9.73 -8.31
CA LEU A 49 15.39 9.31 -9.60
C LEU A 49 15.64 10.57 -10.47
N PRO A 50 16.90 10.99 -10.67
CA PRO A 50 17.24 12.25 -11.35
C PRO A 50 16.99 12.22 -12.87
N TYR A 51 16.41 11.13 -13.38
CA TYR A 51 16.18 10.91 -14.81
C TYR A 51 15.10 11.84 -15.41
N ALA A 52 14.20 12.41 -14.60
CA ALA A 52 13.17 13.34 -15.10
C ALA A 52 12.87 14.46 -14.10
N LYS A 53 12.83 15.72 -14.56
CA LYS A 53 12.39 16.87 -13.75
C LYS A 53 10.86 16.92 -13.75
N ILE A 54 10.24 16.18 -12.84
CA ILE A 54 8.78 16.05 -12.73
C ILE A 54 8.25 17.04 -11.68
N LEU A 55 7.07 17.63 -11.90
CA LEU A 55 6.39 18.42 -10.86
C LEU A 55 5.83 17.48 -9.78
N TRP A 56 5.76 17.95 -8.53
CA TRP A 56 5.22 17.17 -7.42
C TRP A 56 3.78 16.68 -7.66
N CYS A 57 2.94 17.49 -8.30
CA CYS A 57 1.56 17.09 -8.63
C CYS A 57 1.53 15.88 -9.57
N ASP A 58 2.39 15.86 -10.59
CA ASP A 58 2.46 14.77 -11.55
C ASP A 58 3.00 13.48 -10.89
N ALA A 59 3.96 13.64 -9.96
CA ALA A 59 4.50 12.53 -9.18
C ALA A 59 3.46 11.89 -8.25
N PHE A 60 2.61 12.69 -7.58
CA PHE A 60 1.54 12.15 -6.73
C PHE A 60 0.46 11.42 -7.52
N THR A 61 0.03 12.00 -8.65
CA THR A 61 -0.98 11.37 -9.51
C THR A 61 -0.46 10.08 -10.13
N GLY A 62 0.82 10.05 -10.53
CA GLY A 62 1.48 8.87 -11.08
C GLY A 62 1.81 7.80 -10.03
N ALA A 63 2.03 8.17 -8.77
CA ALA A 63 2.34 7.25 -7.67
C ALA A 63 1.12 6.51 -7.11
N LEU A 64 -0.10 6.98 -7.39
CA LEU A 64 -1.34 6.33 -6.95
C LEU A 64 -1.48 4.90 -7.49
N ALA A 65 -1.23 4.69 -8.78
CA ALA A 65 -1.35 3.38 -9.41
C ALA A 65 -0.39 2.34 -8.81
N PRO A 66 0.94 2.58 -8.69
CA PRO A 66 1.85 1.63 -8.07
C PRO A 66 1.61 1.46 -6.57
N ALA A 67 1.18 2.51 -5.85
CA ALA A 67 0.83 2.38 -4.43
C ALA A 67 -0.37 1.43 -4.20
N LEU A 68 -1.41 1.54 -5.02
CA LEU A 68 -2.56 0.63 -4.99
C LEU A 68 -2.16 -0.79 -5.40
N ALA A 69 -1.34 -0.95 -6.44
CA ALA A 69 -0.83 -2.25 -6.85
C ALA A 69 0.02 -2.90 -5.75
N PHE A 70 0.83 -2.12 -5.03
CA PHE A 70 1.63 -2.60 -3.91
C PHE A 70 0.76 -3.07 -2.74
N GLU A 71 -0.31 -2.35 -2.42
CA GLU A 71 -1.30 -2.77 -1.41
C GLU A 71 -1.97 -4.10 -1.77
N LEU A 72 -2.42 -4.24 -3.02
CA LEU A 72 -2.97 -5.49 -3.53
C LEU A 72 -1.93 -6.62 -3.51
N MET A 73 -0.68 -6.33 -3.83
CA MET A 73 0.41 -7.30 -3.78
C MET A 73 0.66 -7.80 -2.34
N LYS A 74 0.65 -6.92 -1.33
CA LYS A 74 0.78 -7.32 0.08
C LYS A 74 -0.31 -8.32 0.47
N PHE A 75 -1.55 -8.04 0.08
CA PHE A 75 -2.69 -8.91 0.36
C PHE A 75 -2.59 -10.24 -0.42
N GLY A 76 -2.27 -10.19 -1.70
CA GLY A 76 -2.09 -11.38 -2.54
C GLY A 76 -0.97 -12.28 -2.04
N PHE A 77 0.14 -11.72 -1.57
CA PHE A 77 1.23 -12.48 -0.98
C PHE A 77 0.83 -13.12 0.36
N ALA A 78 0.03 -12.45 1.18
CA ALA A 78 -0.50 -13.05 2.42
C ALA A 78 -1.34 -14.30 2.14
N ILE A 79 -2.19 -14.25 1.11
CA ILE A 79 -2.96 -15.42 0.62
C ILE A 79 -2.01 -16.48 0.06
N PHE A 80 -1.00 -16.08 -0.71
CA PHE A 80 -0.04 -17.01 -1.27
C PHE A 80 0.74 -17.75 -0.18
N LEU A 81 1.12 -17.06 0.90
CA LEU A 81 1.82 -17.63 2.06
C LEU A 81 0.95 -18.65 2.81
N SER A 82 -0.34 -18.38 2.98
CA SER A 82 -1.25 -19.32 3.66
C SER A 82 -1.44 -20.61 2.86
N HIS A 83 -1.46 -20.52 1.52
CA HIS A 83 -1.59 -21.67 0.64
C HIS A 83 -0.28 -22.47 0.51
N THR A 84 0.88 -21.79 0.46
CA THR A 84 2.21 -22.42 0.33
C THR A 84 2.79 -22.89 1.67
N ALA A 85 2.23 -22.52 2.82
CA ALA A 85 2.63 -23.03 4.13
C ALA A 85 2.57 -24.57 4.21
N PHE A 86 1.64 -25.21 3.50
CA PHE A 86 1.59 -26.69 3.39
C PHE A 86 2.82 -27.30 2.70
N TYR A 87 3.46 -26.58 1.76
CA TYR A 87 4.69 -27.02 1.08
C TYR A 87 5.96 -26.87 1.95
N LYS A 88 5.91 -26.03 2.99
CA LYS A 88 7.04 -25.84 3.92
C LYS A 88 7.37 -27.08 4.75
N MET A 89 6.43 -28.00 4.93
CA MET A 89 6.65 -29.25 5.65
C MET A 89 7.72 -30.15 5.00
N VAL A 90 7.90 -30.04 3.68
CA VAL A 90 8.87 -30.85 2.92
C VAL A 90 10.18 -30.09 2.62
N TYR A 91 10.10 -28.76 2.40
CA TYR A 91 11.25 -27.93 1.95
C TYR A 91 11.76 -26.90 2.98
N GLY A 92 11.23 -26.89 4.20
CA GLY A 92 11.80 -26.22 5.37
C GLY A 92 12.30 -24.79 5.15
N ALA A 93 13.47 -24.46 5.73
CA ALA A 93 14.08 -23.13 5.67
C ALA A 93 14.44 -22.67 4.25
N PHE A 94 14.66 -23.59 3.31
CA PHE A 94 15.03 -23.25 1.92
C PHE A 94 13.90 -22.55 1.17
N ALA A 95 12.64 -22.82 1.53
CA ALA A 95 11.47 -22.17 0.94
C ALA A 95 11.42 -20.64 1.17
N ILE A 96 12.10 -20.13 2.20
CA ILE A 96 12.17 -18.67 2.46
C ILE A 96 12.87 -17.94 1.32
N PHE A 97 13.89 -18.56 0.70
CA PHE A 97 14.67 -17.90 -0.33
C PHE A 97 13.87 -17.64 -1.62
N PRO A 98 13.21 -18.62 -2.25
CA PRO A 98 12.32 -18.38 -3.39
C PRO A 98 11.14 -17.46 -3.06
N LEU A 99 10.57 -17.57 -1.85
CA LEU A 99 9.47 -16.69 -1.42
C LEU A 99 9.91 -15.23 -1.33
N GLY A 100 11.10 -14.96 -0.77
CA GLY A 100 11.67 -13.62 -0.71
C GLY A 100 12.00 -13.08 -2.10
N LEU A 101 12.58 -13.92 -2.98
CA LEU A 101 12.84 -13.57 -4.38
C LEU A 101 11.56 -13.23 -5.14
N MET A 102 10.49 -14.01 -4.98
CA MET A 102 9.20 -13.76 -5.61
C MET A 102 8.59 -12.44 -5.13
N TRP A 103 8.67 -12.16 -3.83
CA TRP A 103 8.24 -10.88 -3.26
C TRP A 103 9.00 -9.71 -3.88
N ILE A 104 10.32 -9.76 -3.87
CA ILE A 104 11.18 -8.72 -4.45
C ILE A 104 10.89 -8.57 -5.95
N TYR A 105 10.75 -9.67 -6.69
CA TYR A 105 10.44 -9.63 -8.11
C TYR A 105 9.14 -8.84 -8.37
N MET A 106 8.07 -9.14 -7.63
CA MET A 106 6.81 -8.41 -7.80
C MET A 106 6.93 -6.94 -7.40
N THR A 107 7.62 -6.60 -6.31
CA THR A 107 7.80 -5.19 -5.92
C THR A 107 8.56 -4.39 -6.97
N TRP A 108 9.57 -5.00 -7.59
CA TRP A 108 10.33 -4.38 -8.67
C TRP A 108 9.48 -4.15 -9.92
N TRP A 109 8.68 -5.13 -10.34
CA TRP A 109 7.77 -4.95 -11.47
C TRP A 109 6.79 -3.80 -11.25
N ILE A 110 6.16 -3.72 -10.07
CA ILE A 110 5.24 -2.63 -9.72
C ILE A 110 5.96 -1.28 -9.76
N THR A 111 7.18 -1.24 -9.21
CA THR A 111 7.98 -0.01 -9.14
C THR A 111 8.35 0.47 -10.54
N LEU A 112 8.81 -0.43 -11.42
CA LEU A 112 9.22 -0.10 -12.79
C LEU A 112 8.04 0.32 -13.65
N ILE A 113 6.91 -0.38 -13.58
CA ILE A 113 5.69 -0.01 -14.31
C ILE A 113 5.23 1.39 -13.89
N GLY A 114 5.20 1.66 -12.58
CA GLY A 114 4.85 2.99 -12.07
C GLY A 114 5.84 4.07 -12.49
N ALA A 115 7.14 3.78 -12.47
CA ALA A 115 8.17 4.71 -12.90
C ALA A 115 8.04 5.07 -14.39
N VAL A 116 7.79 4.07 -15.26
CA VAL A 116 7.54 4.29 -16.68
C VAL A 116 6.28 5.14 -16.86
N LEU A 117 5.20 4.86 -16.13
CA LEU A 117 3.98 5.64 -16.20
C LEU A 117 4.24 7.12 -15.85
N VAL A 118 4.91 7.39 -14.72
CA VAL A 118 5.22 8.75 -14.27
C VAL A 118 6.17 9.47 -15.23
N ALA A 119 7.15 8.76 -15.79
CA ALA A 119 8.12 9.34 -16.73
C ALA A 119 7.52 9.76 -18.08
N ASN A 120 6.39 9.16 -18.50
CA ASN A 120 5.71 9.51 -19.75
C ASN A 120 4.81 10.77 -19.63
N LEU A 121 4.37 11.14 -18.41
CA LEU A 121 3.49 12.30 -18.20
C LEU A 121 4.09 13.64 -18.71
N PRO A 122 5.36 13.97 -18.43
CA PRO A 122 5.98 15.18 -18.94
C PRO A 122 6.10 15.23 -20.46
N ASP A 123 6.36 14.09 -21.10
CA ASP A 123 6.56 14.01 -22.55
C ASP A 123 5.25 14.32 -23.28
N ILE A 124 4.14 13.73 -22.82
CA ILE A 124 2.77 14.03 -23.29
C ILE A 124 2.48 15.54 -23.14
N ARG A 125 2.82 16.15 -22.00
CA ARG A 125 2.61 17.59 -21.78
C ARG A 125 3.47 18.46 -22.71
N SER A 126 4.69 18.02 -23.03
CA SER A 126 5.62 18.75 -23.89
C SER A 126 5.28 18.65 -25.38
N GLY A 127 4.76 17.49 -25.81
CA GLY A 127 4.28 17.28 -27.19
C GLY A 127 3.04 18.10 -27.51
N VAL A 128 2.11 18.22 -26.55
CA VAL A 128 0.90 19.06 -26.71
C VAL A 128 1.25 20.54 -26.92
N ILE A 129 2.26 21.07 -26.21
CA ILE A 129 2.66 22.49 -26.35
C ILE A 129 3.26 22.79 -27.74
N ARG A 130 3.88 21.81 -28.41
CA ARG A 130 4.37 22.00 -29.79
C ARG A 130 3.27 22.03 -30.84
N VAL A 131 2.19 21.28 -30.65
CA VAL A 131 1.12 21.14 -31.65
C VAL A 131 0.23 22.38 -31.73
N ILE A 132 0.07 23.14 -30.63
CA ILE A 132 -0.83 24.31 -30.60
C ILE A 132 -0.17 25.57 -31.22
N ARG A 133 1.10 25.48 -31.65
CA ARG A 133 1.85 26.62 -32.23
C ARG A 133 2.09 26.50 -33.74
N TYR A 134 1.30 25.70 -34.45
CA TYR A 134 1.23 25.65 -35.90
C TYR A 134 -0.22 25.74 -36.34
#